data_AF-A0A6A8DPW0-F1
#
_entry.id   AF-A0A6A8DPW0-F1
#
_cell.length_a   1.000
_cell.length_b   1.000
_cell.length_c   1.000
_cell.angle_alpha   90.00
_cell.angle_beta   90.00
_cell.angle_gamma   90.00
#
_symmetry.space_group_name_H-M   'P 1'
#
loop_
_entity.id
_entity.type
_entity.pdbx_description
1 polymer ?
#
loop_
_entity_poly.entity_id
_entity_poly.type
_entity_poly.pdbx_seq_one_letter_code
_entity_poly.pdbx_strand_id
1 'polypeptide(L)'
;MTKKNSFIAFFLLIIFSLFGCNSAENPEKDEIGSSSTVSTSFHNYDSKMVPKALEGHSDFPEMNADESKTETVIIGEKTVTVTYSVTTEISSHGSTATDTDKGKRWKEATTADFFVILSKEWETKDGNLESYWKYKYNPQTDQVKLIDSNDNDNNIK
;
A
#
# COMPACT_ATOMS: atom_id res chain seq x y z
N MET A 1 -55.06 -20.41 17.95
CA MET A 1 -55.05 -21.71 17.25
C MET A 1 -54.98 -21.42 15.76
N THR A 2 -53.76 -21.26 15.25
CA THR A 2 -53.46 -20.67 13.94
C THR A 2 -53.32 -21.77 12.89
N LYS A 3 -53.76 -21.46 11.67
CA LYS A 3 -54.04 -22.37 10.56
C LYS A 3 -52.80 -22.99 9.90
N LYS A 4 -53.10 -24.17 9.35
CA LYS A 4 -52.39 -25.13 8.50
C LYS A 4 -51.53 -24.60 7.33
N ASN A 5 -50.43 -25.34 7.14
CA ASN A 5 -49.91 -26.00 5.92
C ASN A 5 -49.32 -25.18 4.75
N SER A 6 -48.01 -25.37 4.58
CA SER A 6 -47.33 -25.96 3.41
C SER A 6 -47.83 -25.55 2.03
N PHE A 7 -47.03 -24.77 1.30
CA PHE A 7 -47.13 -24.70 -0.16
C PHE A 7 -45.78 -24.35 -0.81
N ILE A 8 -45.26 -25.37 -1.52
CA ILE A 8 -44.67 -25.28 -2.85
C ILE A 8 -43.22 -24.78 -3.00
N ALA A 9 -42.34 -25.78 -3.14
CA ALA A 9 -41.18 -25.74 -4.00
C ALA A 9 -41.62 -25.88 -5.47
N PHE A 10 -41.31 -24.89 -6.31
CA PHE A 10 -41.41 -24.98 -7.77
C PHE A 10 -40.43 -23.97 -8.36
N PHE A 11 -39.36 -24.45 -9.01
CA PHE A 11 -39.10 -24.21 -10.43
C PHE A 11 -37.72 -24.77 -10.80
N LEU A 12 -37.77 -25.96 -11.40
CA LEU A 12 -36.73 -26.54 -12.23
C LEU A 12 -36.98 -26.11 -13.69
N LEU A 13 -35.88 -26.02 -14.45
CA LEU A 13 -35.77 -26.02 -15.92
C LEU A 13 -36.11 -24.75 -16.70
N ILE A 14 -35.06 -24.11 -17.27
CA ILE A 14 -35.00 -23.81 -18.71
C ILE A 14 -33.59 -24.13 -19.23
N ILE A 15 -33.57 -24.77 -20.39
CA ILE A 15 -32.49 -25.48 -21.07
C ILE A 15 -31.72 -24.53 -22.00
N PHE A 16 -30.43 -24.84 -22.19
CA PHE A 16 -29.54 -24.48 -23.29
C PHE A 16 -30.21 -24.14 -24.63
N SER A 17 -29.76 -23.07 -25.30
CA SER A 17 -28.91 -23.14 -26.50
C SER A 17 -28.97 -21.87 -27.36
N LEU A 18 -27.91 -21.71 -28.19
CA LEU A 18 -27.71 -20.82 -29.35
C LEU A 18 -26.75 -19.66 -29.09
N PHE A 19 -25.44 -19.89 -29.22
CA PHE A 19 -24.64 -19.82 -30.46
C PHE A 19 -24.34 -18.39 -30.92
N GLY A 20 -23.07 -18.01 -30.77
CA GLY A 20 -22.43 -16.89 -31.45
C GLY A 20 -20.91 -17.08 -31.47
N CYS A 21 -20.43 -17.75 -32.53
CA CYS A 21 -19.06 -17.72 -33.07
C CYS A 21 -18.48 -16.29 -33.09
N ASN A 22 -17.19 -15.96 -33.10
CA ASN A 22 -15.93 -16.64 -33.42
C ASN A 22 -14.82 -15.67 -32.97
N SER A 23 -13.74 -16.16 -32.36
CA SER A 23 -12.37 -15.90 -32.86
C SER A 23 -11.33 -16.49 -31.91
N ALA A 24 -10.64 -17.47 -32.49
CA ALA A 24 -9.21 -17.73 -32.42
C ALA A 24 -8.51 -17.93 -31.06
N GLU A 25 -7.98 -19.16 -30.99
CA GLU A 25 -6.66 -19.54 -30.47
C GLU A 25 -6.58 -20.07 -29.02
N ASN A 26 -6.17 -21.33 -28.97
CA ASN A 26 -5.87 -22.13 -27.79
C ASN A 26 -4.33 -22.06 -27.55
N PRO A 27 -3.81 -22.64 -26.46
CA PRO A 27 -2.99 -21.93 -25.48
C PRO A 27 -1.51 -22.29 -25.60
N GLU A 28 -0.62 -21.39 -25.17
CA GLU A 28 0.72 -21.80 -24.75
C GLU A 28 0.97 -21.43 -23.30
N LYS A 29 1.64 -22.37 -22.67
CA LYS A 29 1.70 -22.68 -21.26
C LYS A 29 2.88 -21.92 -20.67
N ASP A 30 2.64 -21.09 -19.65
CA ASP A 30 3.68 -20.71 -18.70
C ASP A 30 3.11 -20.80 -17.29
N GLU A 31 3.39 -21.94 -16.65
CA GLU A 31 3.33 -22.12 -15.21
C GLU A 31 4.60 -21.54 -14.59
N ILE A 32 4.57 -20.29 -14.11
CA ILE A 32 5.44 -19.79 -13.03
C ILE A 32 4.59 -18.74 -12.31
N GLY A 33 4.01 -19.04 -11.14
CA GLY A 33 4.77 -19.20 -9.90
C GLY A 33 4.71 -17.89 -9.15
N SER A 34 3.83 -17.83 -8.16
CA SER A 34 3.64 -16.74 -7.20
C SER A 34 3.22 -15.39 -7.81
N SER A 35 1.97 -15.04 -7.53
CA SER A 35 1.48 -13.66 -7.53
C SER A 35 2.29 -12.86 -6.50
N SER A 36 3.51 -12.47 -6.86
CA SER A 36 4.16 -11.31 -6.26
C SER A 36 3.35 -10.13 -6.74
N THR A 37 2.49 -9.61 -5.87
CA THR A 37 1.97 -8.25 -5.96
C THR A 37 3.20 -7.34 -6.07
N VAL A 38 3.62 -7.06 -7.29
CA VAL A 38 4.66 -6.07 -7.56
C VAL A 38 4.08 -4.76 -7.03
N SER A 39 4.62 -4.27 -5.92
CA SER A 39 4.29 -2.95 -5.40
C SER A 39 4.49 -1.95 -6.55
N THR A 40 3.37 -1.45 -7.09
CA THR A 40 3.36 -0.48 -8.18
C THR A 40 3.52 0.92 -7.61
N SER A 41 4.46 1.13 -6.68
CA SER A 41 4.81 2.50 -6.34
C SER A 41 5.47 3.13 -7.57
N PHE A 42 4.88 4.23 -8.04
CA PHE A 42 5.13 4.79 -9.37
C PHE A 42 6.34 5.73 -9.39
N HIS A 43 7.25 5.68 -8.40
CA HIS A 43 8.31 6.65 -8.24
C HIS A 43 9.71 6.04 -8.45
N ASN A 44 10.53 6.70 -9.27
CA ASN A 44 11.89 6.25 -9.60
C ASN A 44 12.83 6.15 -8.38
N TYR A 45 12.41 6.69 -7.23
CA TYR A 45 13.26 6.87 -6.07
C TYR A 45 12.82 6.09 -4.83
N ASP A 46 11.71 5.34 -4.87
CA ASP A 46 11.20 4.62 -3.70
C ASP A 46 12.23 3.67 -3.09
N SER A 47 12.90 2.91 -3.96
CA SER A 47 13.99 1.98 -3.60
C SER A 47 15.20 2.64 -2.92
N LYS A 48 15.33 3.97 -2.99
CA LYS A 48 16.40 4.74 -2.32
C LYS A 48 15.88 5.56 -1.15
N MET A 49 14.71 6.17 -1.31
CA MET A 49 14.10 7.08 -0.36
C MET A 49 13.60 6.34 0.88
N VAL A 50 12.91 5.21 0.70
CA VAL A 50 12.33 4.47 1.83
C VAL A 50 13.41 3.91 2.75
N PRO A 51 14.45 3.19 2.28
CA PRO A 51 15.51 2.69 3.16
C PRO A 51 16.19 3.80 3.95
N LYS A 52 16.46 4.96 3.32
CA LYS A 52 17.09 6.10 4.00
C LYS A 52 16.22 6.72 5.09
N ALA A 53 14.91 6.76 4.90
CA ALA A 53 14.03 7.21 5.96
C ALA A 53 13.99 6.20 7.11
N LEU A 54 13.98 4.91 6.80
CA LEU A 54 14.00 3.82 7.79
C LEU A 54 15.32 3.75 8.59
N GLU A 55 16.45 4.20 8.04
CA GLU A 55 17.74 4.27 8.77
C GLU A 55 17.64 5.03 10.10
N GLY A 56 16.71 6.00 10.21
CA GLY A 56 16.45 6.76 11.44
C GLY A 56 15.52 6.09 12.44
N HIS A 57 14.95 4.93 12.11
CA HIS A 57 13.83 4.30 12.81
C HIS A 57 14.08 2.79 12.99
N SER A 58 14.96 2.43 13.91
CA SER A 58 15.34 1.03 14.16
C SER A 58 14.20 0.13 14.63
N ASP A 59 13.09 0.72 15.05
CA ASP A 59 11.91 0.04 15.56
C ASP A 59 10.82 -0.16 14.50
N PHE A 60 10.99 0.40 13.29
CA PHE A 60 10.18 0.02 12.15
C PHE A 60 10.63 -1.35 11.61
N PRO A 61 9.69 -2.19 11.16
CA PRO A 61 10.04 -3.37 10.38
C PRO A 61 10.63 -2.95 9.02
N GLU A 62 11.26 -3.90 8.34
CA GLU A 62 11.61 -3.71 6.93
C GLU A 62 10.33 -3.52 6.11
N MET A 63 10.27 -2.45 5.32
CA MET A 63 9.07 -2.02 4.59
C MET A 63 9.43 -1.42 3.23
N ASN A 64 8.52 -1.58 2.28
CA ASN A 64 8.57 -0.98 0.96
C ASN A 64 7.71 0.29 0.89
N ALA A 65 7.80 1.00 -0.23
CA ALA A 65 6.91 2.12 -0.49
C ALA A 65 5.43 1.69 -0.55
N ASP A 66 4.58 2.52 0.04
CA ASP A 66 3.13 2.38 0.10
C ASP A 66 2.69 1.05 0.74
N GLU A 67 3.51 0.55 1.68
CA GLU A 67 3.26 -0.65 2.47
C GLU A 67 2.70 -0.29 3.86
N SER A 68 1.85 -1.17 4.39
CA SER A 68 1.39 -1.12 5.77
C SER A 68 1.49 -2.51 6.38
N LYS A 69 1.96 -2.59 7.63
CA LYS A 69 2.18 -3.83 8.37
C LYS A 69 1.77 -3.67 9.82
N THR A 70 1.00 -4.64 10.31
CA THR A 70 0.57 -4.67 11.71
C THR A 70 1.38 -5.71 12.49
N GLU A 71 1.94 -5.30 13.62
CA GLU A 71 2.66 -6.19 14.54
C GLU A 71 2.17 -6.02 15.97
N THR A 72 2.31 -7.08 16.75
CA THR A 72 2.06 -7.03 18.19
C THR A 72 3.38 -6.82 18.91
N VAL A 73 3.51 -5.67 19.58
CA VAL A 73 4.70 -5.29 20.35
C VAL A 73 4.39 -5.18 21.82
N ILE A 74 5.38 -5.50 22.65
CA ILE A 74 5.29 -5.41 24.10
C ILE A 74 5.93 -4.09 24.53
N ILE A 75 5.11 -3.20 25.10
CA ILE A 75 5.55 -1.89 25.58
C ILE A 75 5.31 -1.85 27.08
N GLY A 76 6.39 -1.99 27.85
CA GLY A 76 6.32 -2.24 29.29
C GLY A 76 5.69 -3.60 29.59
N GLU A 77 4.56 -3.60 30.30
CA GLU A 77 3.78 -4.81 30.64
C GLU A 77 2.57 -5.02 29.72
N LYS A 78 2.36 -4.12 28.74
CA LYS A 78 1.20 -4.15 27.85
C LYS A 78 1.57 -4.74 26.50
N THR A 79 0.68 -5.58 25.99
CA THR A 79 0.71 -6.06 24.61
C THR A 79 -0.14 -5.12 23.78
N VAL A 80 0.46 -4.45 22.81
CA VAL A 80 -0.20 -3.44 21.95
C VAL A 80 -0.04 -3.86 20.50
N THR A 81 -1.12 -3.73 19.73
CA THR A 81 -1.08 -3.89 18.28
C THR A 81 -0.71 -2.54 17.66
N VAL A 82 0.41 -2.50 16.95
CA VAL A 82 0.90 -1.31 16.25
C VAL A 82 0.86 -1.57 14.75
N THR A 83 0.29 -0.63 14.01
CA THR A 83 0.31 -0.60 12.56
C THR A 83 1.36 0.39 12.10
N TYR A 84 2.38 -0.11 11.43
CA TYR A 84 3.41 0.66 10.75
C TYR A 84 2.98 0.91 9.32
N SER A 85 3.17 2.12 8.80
CA SER A 85 2.91 2.42 7.39
C SER A 85 4.04 3.27 6.80
N VAL A 86 4.32 3.03 5.52
CA VAL A 86 5.22 3.84 4.70
C VAL A 86 4.40 4.38 3.54
N THR A 87 4.29 5.70 3.44
CA THR A 87 3.61 6.37 2.31
C THR A 87 4.61 7.21 1.55
N THR A 88 4.55 7.19 0.24
CA THR A 88 5.39 8.03 -0.62
C THR A 88 4.55 9.07 -1.35
N GLU A 89 5.06 10.30 -1.48
CA GLU A 89 4.37 11.40 -2.13
C GLU A 89 5.27 12.13 -3.11
N ILE A 90 4.69 12.64 -4.20
CA ILE A 90 5.36 13.54 -5.14
C ILE A 90 4.57 14.84 -5.26
N SER A 91 5.25 15.96 -5.05
CA SER A 91 4.75 17.29 -5.42
C SER A 91 5.48 17.80 -6.65
N SER A 92 4.84 17.72 -7.82
CA SER A 92 5.41 18.18 -9.10
C SER A 92 5.25 19.69 -9.26
N HIS A 93 6.35 20.44 -9.43
CA HIS A 93 6.32 21.89 -9.65
C HIS A 93 6.26 22.32 -11.13
N GLY A 94 6.03 21.39 -12.07
CA GLY A 94 6.01 21.69 -13.51
C GLY A 94 5.41 20.60 -14.41
N SER A 95 5.45 20.82 -15.72
CA SER A 95 4.97 19.88 -16.74
C SER A 95 5.72 18.56 -16.64
N THR A 96 4.99 17.46 -16.52
CA THR A 96 5.62 16.14 -16.43
C THR A 96 5.85 15.56 -17.82
N ALA A 97 7.10 15.25 -18.15
CA ALA A 97 7.40 14.46 -19.33
C ALA A 97 6.97 13.02 -19.03
N THR A 98 6.11 12.46 -19.87
CA THR A 98 5.78 11.03 -19.85
C THR A 98 6.61 10.40 -20.95
N ASP A 99 7.69 9.71 -20.58
CA ASP A 99 8.38 8.87 -21.55
C ASP A 99 7.54 7.61 -21.75
N THR A 100 7.12 7.39 -23.00
CA THR A 100 6.26 6.27 -23.39
C THR A 100 7.03 5.26 -24.24
N ASP A 101 8.36 5.27 -24.20
CA ASP A 101 9.12 4.19 -24.82
C ASP A 101 9.09 2.93 -23.95
N LYS A 102 8.51 1.85 -24.52
CA LYS A 102 8.50 0.46 -24.02
C LYS A 102 7.50 0.12 -22.89
N GLY A 103 6.29 0.64 -22.96
CA GLY A 103 5.15 0.08 -22.20
C GLY A 103 5.17 0.30 -20.68
N LYS A 104 6.19 1.00 -20.17
CA LYS A 104 6.23 1.47 -18.78
C LYS A 104 6.03 2.99 -18.79
N ARG A 105 4.86 3.44 -18.37
CA ARG A 105 4.57 4.87 -18.19
C ARG A 105 5.34 5.36 -16.97
N TRP A 106 6.37 6.18 -17.17
CA TRP A 106 7.06 6.86 -16.07
C TRP A 106 6.89 8.37 -16.20
N LYS A 107 6.65 9.04 -15.07
CA LYS A 107 6.59 10.50 -14.96
C LYS A 107 7.98 11.01 -14.54
N GLU A 108 8.70 11.66 -15.45
CA GLU A 108 9.87 12.46 -15.07
C GLU A 108 9.40 13.87 -14.72
N ALA A 109 9.30 14.16 -13.42
CA ALA A 109 9.13 15.52 -12.93
C ALA A 109 10.51 16.08 -12.59
N THR A 110 11.12 16.79 -13.54
CA THR A 110 12.45 17.43 -13.40
C THR A 110 12.51 18.48 -12.28
N THR A 111 11.36 18.87 -11.74
CA THR A 111 11.21 19.80 -10.61
C THR A 111 10.27 19.24 -9.54
N ALA A 112 10.18 17.92 -9.35
CA ALA A 112 9.38 17.36 -8.27
C ALA A 112 10.10 17.40 -6.92
N ASP A 113 9.32 17.60 -5.87
CA ASP A 113 9.69 17.22 -4.52
C ASP A 113 9.18 15.81 -4.23
N PHE A 114 10.03 15.00 -3.60
CA PHE A 114 9.76 13.61 -3.23
C PHE A 114 9.70 13.53 -1.72
N PHE A 115 8.68 12.87 -1.18
CA PHE A 115 8.50 12.70 0.25
C PHE A 115 8.24 11.26 0.61
N VAL A 116 8.68 10.88 1.80
CA VAL A 116 8.31 9.65 2.47
C VAL A 116 7.77 9.99 3.85
N ILE A 117 6.63 9.40 4.19
CA ILE A 117 6.00 9.47 5.49
C ILE A 117 6.07 8.09 6.11
N LEU A 118 6.69 8.02 7.28
CA LEU A 118 6.64 6.85 8.14
C LEU A 118 5.58 7.12 9.21
N SER A 119 4.64 6.22 9.43
CA SER A 119 3.66 6.33 10.52
C SER A 119 3.57 5.07 11.36
N LYS A 120 3.23 5.27 12.63
CA LYS A 120 2.86 4.24 13.60
C LYS A 120 1.51 4.60 14.16
N GLU A 121 0.57 3.66 14.13
CA GLU A 121 -0.74 3.83 14.71
C GLU A 121 -0.99 2.73 15.73
N TRP A 122 -1.54 3.07 16.88
CA TRP A 122 -1.93 2.09 17.88
C TRP A 122 -3.12 2.56 18.71
N GLU A 123 -3.88 1.59 19.21
CA GLU A 123 -5.02 1.88 20.06
C GLU A 123 -4.59 2.07 21.52
N THR A 124 -5.11 3.13 22.16
CA THR A 124 -5.02 3.33 23.60
C THR A 124 -6.41 3.42 24.22
N LYS A 125 -6.48 3.46 25.55
CA LYS A 125 -7.74 3.65 26.28
C LYS A 125 -8.43 4.97 25.94
N ASP A 126 -7.65 5.98 25.53
CA ASP A 126 -8.13 7.34 25.26
C ASP A 126 -8.36 7.60 23.76
N GLY A 127 -8.20 6.57 22.93
CA GLY A 127 -8.36 6.63 21.47
C GLY A 127 -7.11 6.16 20.71
N ASN A 128 -7.14 6.31 19.39
CA ASN A 128 -6.02 5.97 18.54
C ASN A 128 -4.94 7.04 18.67
N LEU A 129 -3.71 6.61 18.95
CA LEU A 129 -2.53 7.44 18.86
C LEU A 129 -1.85 7.17 17.53
N GLU A 130 -1.31 8.23 16.96
CA GLU A 130 -0.55 8.19 15.71
C GLU A 130 0.75 8.96 15.90
N SER A 131 1.88 8.32 15.63
CA SER A 131 3.16 8.99 15.38
C SER A 131 3.42 9.03 13.89
N TYR A 132 3.99 10.13 13.39
CA TYR A 132 4.48 10.20 12.02
C TYR A 132 5.76 11.01 11.87
N TRP A 133 6.52 10.70 10.82
CA TRP A 133 7.73 11.40 10.42
C TRP A 133 7.73 11.56 8.90
N LYS A 134 7.68 12.81 8.44
CA LYS A 134 7.70 13.18 7.03
C LYS A 134 9.08 13.68 6.64
N TYR A 135 9.68 13.02 5.66
CA TYR A 135 10.99 13.35 5.13
C TYR A 135 10.87 13.85 3.68
N LYS A 136 11.66 14.85 3.33
CA LYS A 136 11.91 15.25 1.96
C LYS A 136 13.18 14.55 1.45
N TYR A 137 13.09 13.88 0.32
CA TYR A 137 14.21 13.22 -0.34
C TYR A 137 14.81 14.12 -1.44
N ASN A 138 16.13 14.21 -1.48
CA ASN A 138 16.88 14.90 -2.53
C ASN A 138 17.59 13.86 -3.42
N PRO A 139 17.09 13.65 -4.67
CA PRO A 139 17.69 12.70 -5.60
C PRO A 139 19.13 13.04 -6.03
N GLN A 140 19.54 14.31 -5.97
CA GLN A 140 20.87 14.74 -6.39
C GLN A 140 21.93 14.43 -5.33
N THR A 141 21.57 14.50 -4.05
CA THR A 141 22.48 14.24 -2.93
C THR A 141 22.27 12.87 -2.31
N ASP A 142 21.22 12.14 -2.70
CA ASP A 142 20.86 10.85 -2.13
C ASP A 142 20.65 10.94 -0.60
N GLN A 143 19.95 12.00 -0.17
CA GLN A 143 19.74 12.30 1.25
C GLN A 143 18.27 12.55 1.55
N VAL A 144 17.85 12.17 2.76
CA VAL A 144 16.56 12.53 3.34
C VAL A 144 16.75 13.63 4.39
N LYS A 145 15.77 14.53 4.49
CA LYS A 145 15.69 15.55 5.53
C LYS A 145 14.32 15.49 6.18
N LEU A 146 14.27 15.35 7.50
CA LEU A 146 13.01 15.46 8.26
C LEU A 146 12.46 16.89 8.09
N ILE A 147 11.21 17.00 7.66
CA ILE A 147 10.54 18.29 7.43
C ILE A 147 9.32 18.50 8.32
N ASP A 148 8.72 17.42 8.83
CA ASP A 148 7.58 17.46 9.74
C ASP A 148 7.52 16.17 10.55
N SER A 149 6.98 16.23 11.77
CA SER A 149 6.82 15.05 12.62
C SER A 149 5.85 15.31 13.77
N ASN A 150 5.13 14.27 14.16
CA ASN A 150 4.39 14.19 15.40
C ASN A 150 4.81 12.90 16.11
N ASP A 151 5.56 13.00 17.20
CA ASP A 151 6.07 11.83 17.93
C ASP A 151 5.28 11.64 19.22
N ASN A 152 4.41 10.64 19.21
CA ASN A 152 3.58 10.23 20.33
C ASN A 152 4.09 8.95 21.01
N ASP A 153 5.31 8.48 20.70
CA ASP A 153 5.83 7.22 21.23
C ASP A 153 5.94 7.27 22.77
N ASN A 154 6.10 8.46 23.36
CA ASN A 154 6.12 8.68 24.81
C ASN A 154 4.75 8.62 25.49
N ASN A 155 3.65 8.63 24.73
CA ASN A 155 2.28 8.57 25.25
C ASN A 155 1.78 7.14 25.46
N ILE A 156 2.64 6.15 25.21
CA ILE A 156 2.40 4.74 25.50
C ILE A 156 2.71 4.48 26.98
N LYS A 157 1.81 4.89 27.88
CA LYS A 157 1.89 4.58 29.32
C LYS A 157 0.77 3.65 29.77
#